data_AF-A0A2Z5X572-F1
#
_entry.id   AF-A0A2Z5X572-F1
#
_cell.length_a   1.000
_cell.length_b   1.000
_cell.length_c   1.000
_cell.angle_alpha   90.00
_cell.angle_beta   90.00
_cell.angle_gamma   90.00
#
_symmetry.space_group_name_H-M   'P 1'
#
loop_
_entity.id
_entity.type
_entity.pdbx_description
1 polymer ?
#
loop_
_entity_poly.entity_id
_entity_poly.type
_entity_poly.pdbx_seq_one_letter_code
_entity_poly.pdbx_strand_id
1 'polypeptide(L)'
;MVALTKMCDQNDPVFKRAKQILIAEEWNIDDEWLSENEGFNKASTDEGDADSNDEIQQGLTRDRNNYLQFLSKIKGLNEWVFHQYDADFHPSIPHGHFKGKKQPKLDAYLGWIYRGSKQDNRLSRDLIIELWNDDEFRLFAHTAIEWYMGEFPNYNWRITNPLMLPRRR
;
A
#
# COMPACT_ATOMS: atom_id res chain seq x y z
N MET A 1 -11.84 14.26 -3.85
CA MET A 1 -12.10 15.25 -4.94
C MET A 1 -13.30 16.17 -4.70
N VAL A 2 -14.06 15.99 -3.62
CA VAL A 2 -15.23 16.84 -3.27
C VAL A 2 -14.87 18.34 -3.16
N ALA A 3 -13.69 18.67 -2.63
CA ALA A 3 -13.22 20.06 -2.57
C ALA A 3 -13.01 20.67 -3.96
N LEU A 4 -12.41 19.93 -4.90
CA LEU A 4 -12.18 20.41 -6.27
C LEU A 4 -13.50 20.70 -6.99
N THR A 5 -14.51 19.84 -6.81
CA THR A 5 -15.86 20.06 -7.36
C THR A 5 -16.62 21.21 -6.70
N LYS A 6 -16.25 21.60 -5.48
CA LYS A 6 -16.84 22.77 -4.78
C LYS A 6 -16.14 24.09 -5.15
N MET A 7 -14.87 24.03 -5.58
CA MET A 7 -14.05 25.22 -5.84
C MET A 7 -14.01 25.62 -7.32
N CYS A 8 -14.26 24.70 -8.26
CA CYS A 8 -14.18 24.99 -9.70
C CYS A 8 -15.38 24.39 -10.45
N ASP A 9 -15.82 25.09 -11.50
CA ASP A 9 -16.78 24.54 -12.46
C ASP A 9 -16.17 23.32 -13.17
N GLN A 10 -16.96 22.26 -13.36
CA GLN A 10 -16.51 21.02 -13.99
C GLN A 10 -16.08 21.20 -15.46
N ASN A 11 -16.59 22.24 -16.12
CA ASN A 11 -16.23 22.58 -17.49
C ASN A 11 -14.95 23.41 -17.60
N ASP A 12 -14.45 23.95 -16.48
CA ASP A 12 -13.24 24.76 -16.42
C ASP A 12 -12.00 23.92 -16.83
N PRO A 13 -11.15 24.42 -17.76
CA PRO A 13 -9.87 23.79 -18.07
C PRO A 13 -8.99 23.49 -16.85
N VAL A 14 -9.00 24.35 -15.83
CA VAL A 14 -8.26 24.18 -14.57
C VAL A 14 -8.79 22.98 -13.80
N PHE A 15 -10.12 22.83 -13.72
CA PHE A 15 -10.75 21.66 -13.08
C PHE A 15 -10.32 20.37 -13.77
N LYS A 16 -10.37 20.33 -15.12
CA LYS A 16 -9.98 19.16 -15.90
C LYS A 16 -8.51 18.79 -15.67
N ARG A 17 -7.63 19.78 -15.68
CA ARG A 17 -6.19 19.57 -15.44
C ARG A 17 -5.91 19.10 -14.01
N ALA A 18 -6.51 19.73 -13.01
CA ALA A 18 -6.37 19.35 -11.61
C ALA A 18 -6.90 17.94 -11.35
N LYS A 19 -8.05 17.59 -11.92
CA LYS A 19 -8.62 16.24 -11.85
C LYS A 19 -7.69 15.19 -12.44
N GLN A 20 -7.08 15.47 -13.60
CA GLN A 20 -6.10 14.56 -14.22
C GLN A 20 -4.89 14.33 -13.31
N ILE A 21 -4.36 15.38 -12.67
CA ILE A 21 -3.24 15.25 -11.73
C ILE A 21 -3.63 14.40 -10.53
N LEU A 22 -4.80 14.66 -9.93
CA LEU A 22 -5.27 13.89 -8.77
C LEU A 22 -5.50 12.42 -9.08
N ILE A 23 -6.02 12.10 -10.27
CA ILE A 23 -6.18 10.72 -10.74
C ILE A 23 -4.83 10.06 -10.96
N ALA A 24 -3.88 10.76 -11.59
CA ALA A 24 -2.54 10.24 -11.84
C ALA A 24 -1.77 9.97 -10.53
N GLU A 25 -2.02 10.78 -9.50
CA GLU A 25 -1.45 10.60 -8.16
C GLU A 25 -2.32 9.68 -7.26
N GLU A 26 -3.33 9.01 -7.85
CA GLU A 26 -4.22 8.05 -7.20
C GLU A 26 -4.92 8.58 -5.93
N TRP A 27 -5.23 9.87 -5.88
CA TRP A 27 -5.94 10.46 -4.76
C TRP A 27 -7.39 9.96 -4.73
N ASN A 28 -7.77 9.34 -3.61
CA ASN A 28 -9.12 8.82 -3.46
C ASN A 28 -10.12 9.97 -3.34
N ILE A 29 -11.28 9.80 -3.98
CA ILE A 29 -12.30 10.86 -4.07
C ILE A 29 -12.98 11.07 -2.71
N ASP A 30 -13.06 10.00 -1.93
CA ASP A 30 -13.83 9.85 -0.70
C ASP A 30 -12.96 9.91 0.57
N ASP A 31 -11.64 10.03 0.45
CA ASP A 31 -10.80 10.30 1.62
C ASP A 31 -11.05 11.76 2.04
N GLU A 32 -11.87 11.92 3.08
CA GLU A 32 -12.04 13.16 3.81
C GLU A 32 -10.68 13.61 4.32
N TRP A 33 -10.30 14.84 3.99
CA TRP A 33 -9.02 15.41 4.39
C TRP A 33 -8.95 15.39 5.92
N LEU A 34 -8.15 14.50 6.49
CA LEU A 34 -7.80 14.57 7.91
C LEU A 34 -7.05 15.88 8.11
N SER A 35 -7.74 16.88 8.66
CA SER A 35 -7.12 18.13 9.07
C SER A 35 -6.01 17.79 10.07
N GLU A 36 -4.87 18.47 9.95
CA GLU A 36 -3.59 18.13 10.60
C GLU A 36 -3.58 18.32 12.14
N ASN A 37 -4.68 18.06 12.84
CA ASN A 37 -4.75 18.31 14.28
C ASN A 37 -5.53 17.30 15.13
N GLU A 38 -5.86 16.11 14.62
CA GLU A 38 -6.28 15.01 15.51
C GLU A 38 -5.17 13.97 15.59
N GLY A 39 -4.45 14.02 16.71
CA GLY A 39 -3.44 13.05 17.07
C GLY A 39 -3.98 11.62 17.04
N PHE A 40 -3.03 10.69 16.86
CA PHE A 40 -3.17 9.29 17.22
C PHE A 40 -4.09 9.13 18.45
N ASN A 41 -5.20 8.42 18.24
CA ASN A 41 -6.28 8.03 19.16
C ASN A 41 -7.61 8.72 18.89
N LYS A 42 -8.38 8.14 17.97
CA LYS A 42 -9.83 8.07 18.14
C LYS A 42 -10.37 6.79 17.55
N ALA A 43 -10.84 5.93 18.43
CA ALA A 43 -11.79 4.89 18.09
C ALA A 43 -13.02 5.58 17.48
N SER A 44 -13.33 5.25 16.24
CA SER A 44 -14.57 5.68 15.58
C SER A 44 -15.55 4.52 15.68
N THR A 45 -16.44 4.61 16.66
CA THR A 45 -17.76 3.98 16.61
C THR A 45 -18.55 4.64 15.48
N ASP A 46 -18.97 3.85 14.50
CA ASP A 46 -20.28 4.05 13.89
C ASP A 46 -20.83 2.71 13.40
N GLU A 47 -22.10 2.47 13.75
CA GLU A 47 -22.85 1.25 13.49
C GLU A 47 -23.49 1.29 12.09
N GLY A 48 -23.47 0.15 11.42
CA GLY A 48 -24.08 -0.05 10.09
C GLY A 48 -23.82 -1.45 9.57
N ASP A 49 -24.63 -2.39 10.06
CA ASP A 49 -24.78 -3.81 9.72
C ASP A 49 -24.11 -4.32 8.42
N ALA A 50 -23.09 -5.16 8.61
CA ALA A 50 -22.96 -6.44 7.93
C ALA A 50 -22.15 -7.39 8.83
N ASP A 51 -22.88 -8.24 9.55
CA ASP A 51 -22.38 -9.39 10.30
C ASP A 51 -21.59 -10.33 9.38
N SER A 52 -20.26 -10.17 9.41
CA SER A 52 -19.32 -11.22 9.08
C SER A 52 -18.12 -11.03 10.01
N ASN A 53 -18.06 -11.84 11.07
CA ASN A 53 -16.84 -12.13 11.83
C ASN A 53 -15.80 -12.82 10.91
N ASP A 54 -15.35 -12.11 9.87
CA ASP A 54 -14.14 -12.46 9.15
C ASP A 54 -12.99 -12.03 10.06
N GLU A 55 -12.57 -12.92 10.95
CA GLU A 55 -11.27 -12.80 11.59
C GLU A 55 -10.23 -12.58 10.47
N ILE A 56 -9.62 -11.40 10.45
CA ILE A 56 -8.57 -11.09 9.47
C ILE A 56 -7.43 -12.07 9.71
N GLN A 57 -7.38 -13.13 8.90
CA GLN A 57 -6.35 -14.15 9.00
C GLN A 57 -5.02 -13.52 8.60
N GLN A 58 -4.16 -13.32 9.61
CA GLN A 58 -2.82 -12.80 9.41
C GLN A 58 -1.89 -13.88 8.82
N GLY A 59 -0.88 -13.44 8.08
CA GLY A 59 0.07 -14.28 7.35
C GLY A 59 -0.26 -14.38 5.86
N LEU A 60 0.19 -15.47 5.25
CA LEU A 60 -0.17 -15.84 3.88
C LEU A 60 -1.62 -16.30 3.81
N THR A 61 -2.45 -15.54 3.11
CA THR A 61 -3.88 -15.85 2.90
C THR A 61 -4.29 -15.57 1.46
N ARG A 62 -5.55 -15.82 1.13
CA ARG A 62 -6.14 -15.47 -0.17
C ARG A 62 -7.19 -14.39 -0.01
N ASP A 63 -7.20 -13.44 -0.93
CA ASP A 63 -8.25 -12.42 -1.01
C ASP A 63 -9.57 -13.01 -1.58
N ARG A 64 -10.59 -12.17 -1.69
CA ARG A 64 -11.91 -12.56 -2.25
C ARG A 64 -11.84 -13.03 -3.70
N ASN A 65 -10.81 -12.62 -4.44
CA ASN A 65 -10.56 -13.00 -5.83
C ASN A 65 -9.63 -14.22 -5.92
N ASN A 66 -9.34 -14.88 -4.79
CA ASN A 66 -8.47 -16.04 -4.67
C ASN A 66 -6.98 -15.75 -4.98
N TYR A 67 -6.56 -14.49 -4.98
CA TYR A 67 -5.17 -14.06 -5.11
C TYR A 67 -4.45 -14.16 -3.76
N LEU A 68 -3.19 -14.60 -3.77
CA LEU A 68 -2.40 -14.64 -2.54
C LEU A 68 -2.08 -13.21 -2.09
N GLN A 69 -2.34 -12.97 -0.82
CA GLN A 69 -1.96 -11.75 -0.12
C GLN A 69 -1.22 -12.10 1.17
N PHE A 70 -0.35 -11.19 1.59
CA PHE A 70 0.31 -11.28 2.88
C PHE A 70 -0.17 -10.16 3.81
N LEU A 71 -0.61 -10.53 5.00
CA LEU A 71 -0.97 -9.61 6.08
C LEU A 71 0.01 -9.81 7.22
N SER A 72 0.76 -8.79 7.60
CA SER A 72 1.79 -8.94 8.63
C SER A 72 1.18 -9.25 10.00
N LYS A 73 1.83 -10.13 10.77
CA LYS A 73 1.53 -10.38 12.19
C LYS A 73 2.23 -9.37 13.12
N ILE A 74 3.16 -8.59 12.58
CA ILE A 74 4.04 -7.70 13.33
C ILE A 74 3.27 -6.43 13.74
N LYS A 75 3.34 -6.06 15.02
CA LYS A 75 2.68 -4.85 15.54
C LYS A 75 3.24 -3.61 14.85
N GLY A 76 2.36 -2.78 14.27
CA GLY A 76 2.75 -1.60 13.49
C GLY A 76 2.94 -1.89 11.99
N LEU A 77 2.87 -3.17 11.60
CA LEU A 77 2.79 -3.62 10.21
C LEU A 77 1.48 -4.35 9.89
N ASN A 78 0.69 -4.69 10.92
CA ASN A 78 -0.53 -5.50 10.83
C ASN A 78 -1.69 -4.87 10.04
N GLU A 79 -1.59 -3.59 9.70
CA GLU A 79 -2.54 -2.91 8.81
C GLU A 79 -2.07 -2.88 7.36
N TRP A 80 -0.87 -3.39 7.04
CA TRP A 80 -0.33 -3.40 5.68
C TRP A 80 -0.63 -4.73 4.99
N VAL A 81 -1.23 -4.62 3.79
CA VAL A 81 -1.58 -5.75 2.93
C VAL A 81 -0.68 -5.75 1.71
N PHE A 82 -0.08 -6.88 1.38
CA PHE A 82 0.76 -7.02 0.20
C PHE A 82 0.09 -8.00 -0.77
N HIS A 83 0.04 -7.64 -2.06
CA HIS A 83 -0.58 -8.48 -3.09
C HIS A 83 0.48 -9.12 -3.98
N GLN A 84 0.33 -10.42 -4.25
CA GLN A 84 1.32 -11.17 -5.02
C GLN A 84 1.43 -10.69 -6.48
N TYR A 85 0.28 -10.37 -7.09
CA TYR A 85 0.14 -10.01 -8.50
C TYR A 85 -0.16 -8.52 -8.67
N ASP A 86 0.55 -7.69 -7.91
CA ASP A 86 0.41 -6.25 -8.03
C ASP A 86 1.19 -5.73 -9.24
N ALA A 87 0.46 -5.28 -10.26
CA ALA A 87 1.05 -4.70 -11.46
C ALA A 87 1.74 -3.36 -11.19
N ASP A 88 1.40 -2.68 -10.08
CA ASP A 88 2.07 -1.45 -9.70
C ASP A 88 3.47 -1.74 -9.12
N PHE A 89 4.47 -1.03 -9.64
CA PHE A 89 5.85 -1.15 -9.16
C PHE A 89 6.19 -0.15 -8.05
N HIS A 90 5.36 0.87 -7.85
CA HIS A 90 5.66 1.98 -6.96
C HIS A 90 5.11 1.73 -5.53
N PRO A 91 5.87 1.99 -4.46
CA PRO A 91 7.26 2.47 -4.44
C PRO A 91 8.30 1.34 -4.49
N SER A 92 7.90 0.08 -4.44
CA SER A 92 8.81 -1.07 -4.57
C SER A 92 8.04 -2.33 -4.96
N ILE A 93 8.75 -3.39 -5.33
CA ILE A 93 8.16 -4.72 -5.53
C ILE A 93 8.79 -5.70 -4.52
N PRO A 94 8.01 -6.26 -3.59
CA PRO A 94 6.62 -5.90 -3.29
C PRO A 94 6.51 -4.53 -2.61
N HIS A 95 5.30 -3.99 -2.52
CA HIS A 95 4.96 -2.85 -1.65
C HIS A 95 3.68 -3.15 -0.86
N GLY A 96 3.52 -2.46 0.27
CA GLY A 96 2.36 -2.64 1.14
C GLY A 96 1.27 -1.60 0.85
N HIS A 97 0.01 -2.01 0.96
CA HIS A 97 -1.18 -1.17 0.87
C HIS A 97 -1.82 -1.05 2.25
N PHE A 98 -1.96 0.17 2.76
CA PHE A 98 -2.56 0.37 4.08
C PHE A 98 -4.05 -0.01 4.04
N LYS A 99 -4.43 -1.01 4.83
CA LYS A 99 -5.76 -1.63 4.89
C LYS A 99 -6.26 -2.11 3.52
N GLY A 100 -5.33 -2.51 2.63
CA GLY A 100 -5.64 -2.92 1.26
C GLY A 100 -6.13 -1.79 0.35
N LYS A 101 -6.09 -0.53 0.80
CA LYS A 101 -6.41 0.63 -0.03
C LYS A 101 -5.27 0.95 -0.99
N LYS A 102 -5.57 1.56 -2.13
CA LYS A 102 -4.57 2.02 -3.11
C LYS A 102 -3.52 2.96 -2.51
N GLN A 103 -3.87 3.72 -1.48
CA GLN A 103 -2.98 4.67 -0.82
C GLN A 103 -3.29 4.67 0.70
N PRO A 104 -2.30 4.98 1.56
CA PRO A 104 -0.88 5.12 1.25
C PRO A 104 -0.18 3.78 0.94
N LYS A 105 0.99 3.87 0.29
CA LYS A 105 1.84 2.71 -0.09
C LYS A 105 3.14 2.66 0.71
N LEU A 106 3.57 1.48 1.14
CA LEU A 106 4.80 1.25 1.89
C LEU A 106 5.90 0.67 1.00
N ASP A 107 7.07 1.33 0.97
CA ASP A 107 8.31 0.74 0.45
C ASP A 107 8.82 -0.32 1.43
N ALA A 108 8.71 -1.58 1.03
CA ALA A 108 9.02 -2.74 1.87
C ALA A 108 10.52 -2.82 2.23
N TYR A 109 11.40 -2.12 1.51
CA TYR A 109 12.86 -2.19 1.71
C TYR A 109 13.38 -1.01 2.53
N LEU A 110 12.83 0.19 2.31
CA LEU A 110 13.31 1.43 2.92
C LEU A 110 12.44 1.92 4.07
N GLY A 111 11.21 1.43 4.16
CA GLY A 111 10.19 1.80 5.13
C GLY A 111 9.49 3.13 4.86
N TRP A 112 9.75 3.77 3.72
CA TRP A 112 9.08 5.01 3.34
C TRP A 112 7.62 4.75 2.99
N ILE A 113 6.74 5.61 3.48
CA ILE A 113 5.31 5.60 3.19
C ILE A 113 5.01 6.72 2.21
N TYR A 114 4.34 6.39 1.11
CA TYR A 114 4.01 7.30 0.02
C TYR A 114 2.51 7.56 -0.05
N ARG A 115 2.14 8.80 -0.37
CA ARG A 115 0.81 9.18 -0.86
C ARG A 115 0.96 9.76 -2.25
N GLY A 116 0.51 9.03 -3.26
CA GLY A 116 0.90 9.29 -4.64
C GLY A 116 2.43 9.19 -4.76
N SER A 117 3.07 10.20 -5.33
CA SER A 117 4.52 10.29 -5.50
C SER A 117 5.27 10.87 -4.28
N LYS A 118 4.56 11.41 -3.29
CA LYS A 118 5.16 12.11 -2.14
C LYS A 118 5.45 11.15 -0.99
N GLN A 119 6.66 11.22 -0.43
CA GLN A 119 6.99 10.61 0.87
C GLN A 119 6.30 11.38 2.01
N ASP A 120 5.46 10.67 2.76
CA ASP A 120 4.66 11.25 3.85
C ASP A 120 5.25 10.92 5.22
N ASN A 121 5.62 9.65 5.43
CA ASN A 121 6.14 9.17 6.71
C ASN A 121 7.12 8.00 6.49
N ARG A 122 7.71 7.46 7.56
CA ARG A 122 8.61 6.31 7.50
C ARG A 122 8.43 5.38 8.69
N LEU A 123 8.32 4.08 8.42
CA LEU A 123 8.41 3.06 9.46
C LEU A 123 9.82 2.99 10.05
N SER A 124 9.90 2.55 11.30
CA SER A 124 11.18 2.35 11.96
C SER A 124 11.99 1.27 11.24
N ARG A 125 13.32 1.39 11.35
CA ARG A 125 14.23 0.39 10.79
C ARG A 125 13.98 -1.01 11.36
N ASP A 126 13.66 -1.09 12.64
CA ASP A 126 13.44 -2.36 13.33
C ASP A 126 12.22 -3.10 12.78
N LEU A 127 11.14 -2.40 12.47
CA LEU A 127 9.96 -3.00 11.82
C LEU A 127 10.29 -3.56 10.44
N ILE A 128 11.10 -2.85 9.64
CA ILE A 128 11.51 -3.35 8.32
C ILE A 128 12.43 -4.56 8.45
N ILE A 129 13.31 -4.58 9.46
CA ILE A 129 14.14 -5.76 9.75
C ILE A 129 13.25 -6.94 10.15
N GLU A 130 12.30 -6.72 11.05
CA GLU A 130 11.37 -7.75 11.52
C GLU A 130 10.54 -8.33 10.37
N LEU A 131 10.05 -7.46 9.47
CA LEU A 131 9.33 -7.86 8.26
C LEU A 131 10.19 -8.78 7.37
N TRP A 132 11.45 -8.44 7.14
CA TRP A 132 12.36 -9.25 6.31
C TRP A 132 12.92 -10.49 7.03
N ASN A 133 12.73 -10.59 8.34
CA ASN A 133 13.01 -11.77 9.14
C ASN A 133 11.84 -12.77 9.14
N ASP A 134 10.62 -12.34 8.79
CA ASP A 134 9.44 -13.20 8.67
C ASP A 134 9.54 -14.14 7.46
N ASP A 135 9.42 -15.45 7.71
CA ASP A 135 9.57 -16.48 6.68
C ASP A 135 8.43 -16.48 5.64
N GLU A 136 7.20 -16.22 6.09
CA GLU A 136 6.03 -16.15 5.23
C GLU A 136 6.14 -14.94 4.30
N PHE A 137 6.59 -13.79 4.82
CA PHE A 137 6.81 -12.60 4.00
C PHE A 137 7.92 -12.80 2.97
N ARG A 138 9.01 -13.48 3.33
CA ARG A 138 10.10 -13.75 2.38
C ARG A 138 9.66 -14.65 1.24
N LEU A 139 8.89 -15.69 1.54
CA LEU A 139 8.32 -16.59 0.54
C LEU A 139 7.37 -15.82 -0.39
N PHE A 140 6.50 -15.00 0.21
CA PHE A 140 5.61 -14.10 -0.52
C PHE A 140 6.41 -13.17 -1.45
N ALA A 141 7.41 -12.47 -0.92
CA ALA A 141 8.20 -11.48 -1.65
C ALA A 141 8.97 -12.11 -2.81
N HIS A 142 9.57 -13.28 -2.62
CA HIS A 142 10.22 -14.02 -3.70
C HIS A 142 9.25 -14.29 -4.85
N THR A 143 8.06 -14.81 -4.51
CA THR A 143 7.07 -15.18 -5.53
C THR A 143 6.50 -13.94 -6.25
N ALA A 144 6.27 -12.84 -5.52
CA ALA A 144 5.84 -11.58 -6.11
C ALA A 144 6.88 -11.01 -7.09
N ILE A 145 8.17 -11.08 -6.73
CA ILE A 145 9.28 -10.64 -7.58
C ILE A 145 9.39 -11.53 -8.83
N GLU A 146 9.34 -12.85 -8.69
CA GLU A 146 9.38 -13.78 -9.83
C GLU A 146 8.23 -13.54 -10.81
N TRP A 147 7.01 -13.38 -10.29
CA TRP A 147 5.86 -13.04 -11.12
C TRP A 147 6.08 -11.72 -11.87
N TYR A 148 6.52 -10.67 -11.16
CA TYR A 148 6.73 -9.36 -11.77
C TYR A 148 7.84 -9.39 -12.85
N MET A 149 8.92 -10.15 -12.61
CA MET A 149 9.97 -10.37 -13.61
C MET A 149 9.44 -11.05 -14.87
N GLY A 150 8.52 -12.01 -14.72
CA GLY A 150 7.89 -12.70 -15.83
C GLY A 150 6.91 -11.83 -16.62
N GLU A 151 6.07 -11.06 -15.92
CA GLU A 151 5.03 -10.22 -16.53
C GLU A 151 5.61 -8.95 -17.17
N PHE A 152 6.65 -8.37 -16.55
CA PHE A 152 7.27 -7.11 -16.99
C PHE A 152 8.78 -7.31 -17.25
N PRO A 153 9.18 -8.09 -18.29
CA PRO A 153 10.57 -8.46 -18.53
C PRO A 153 11.49 -7.27 -18.86
N ASN A 154 10.92 -6.13 -19.28
CA ASN A 154 11.65 -4.90 -19.58
C ASN A 154 11.70 -3.92 -18.39
N TYR A 155 11.17 -4.29 -17.22
CA TYR A 155 11.22 -3.45 -16.03
C TYR A 155 12.67 -3.28 -15.55
N ASN A 156 13.06 -2.03 -15.27
CA ASN A 156 14.39 -1.71 -14.80
C ASN A 156 14.45 -1.78 -13.27
N TRP A 157 15.00 -2.88 -12.76
CA TRP A 157 15.16 -3.12 -11.33
C TRP A 157 16.18 -2.17 -10.69
N ARG A 158 15.92 -1.75 -9.44
CA ARG A 158 16.83 -0.89 -8.66
C ARG A 158 18.15 -1.57 -8.29
N ILE A 159 18.18 -2.90 -8.33
CA ILE A 159 19.32 -3.74 -7.98
C ILE A 159 19.54 -4.77 -9.09
N THR A 160 20.79 -5.25 -9.22
CA THR A 160 21.19 -6.19 -10.28
C THR A 160 20.45 -7.52 -10.22
N ASN A 161 20.22 -8.04 -9.02
CA ASN A 161 19.48 -9.28 -8.82
C ASN A 161 18.34 -9.05 -7.81
N PRO A 162 17.09 -8.87 -8.26
CA PRO A 162 15.96 -8.64 -7.36
C PRO A 162 15.60 -9.85 -6.50
N LEU A 163 15.97 -11.06 -6.91
CA LEU A 163 15.77 -12.28 -6.11
C LEU A 163 16.74 -12.39 -4.92
N MET A 164 17.77 -11.53 -4.86
CA MET A 164 18.60 -11.40 -3.66
C MET A 164 17.88 -10.58 -2.59
N LEU A 165 17.00 -11.26 -1.85
CA LEU A 165 16.26 -10.66 -0.75
C LEU A 165 17.20 -10.11 0.35
N PRO A 166 16.76 -9.08 1.10
CA PRO A 166 17.50 -8.57 2.25
C PRO A 166 17.99 -9.66 3.21
N ARG A 167 19.21 -9.49 3.72
CA ARG A 167 19.80 -10.41 4.70
C ARG A 167 19.05 -10.29 6.03
N ARG A 168 18.78 -11.43 6.64
CA ARG A 168 18.26 -11.50 8.01
C ARG A 168 19.25 -10.88 8.99
N ARG A 169 18.73 -10.32 10.08
CA ARG A 169 19.51 -9.70 11.16
C ARG A 169 19.10 -10.22 12.51
#